data_AF-A0A326G8P2-F1
#
_entry.id   AF-A0A326G8P2-F1
#
_cell.length_a   1.000
_cell.length_b   1.000
_cell.length_c   1.000
_cell.angle_alpha   90.00
_cell.angle_beta   90.00
_cell.angle_gamma   90.00
#
_symmetry.space_group_name_H-M   'P 1'
#
loop_
_entity.id
_entity.type
_entity.pdbx_description
1 polymer ?
#
loop_
_entity_poly.entity_id
_entity_poly.type
_entity_poly.pdbx_seq_one_letter_code
_entity_poly.pdbx_strand_id
1 'polypeptide(L)'
;MIARVLFGVAVAACAAAITFASGASDVNDNAISSGLPRDLQEYGFFADDPSRQQPADGVIPYRLNTPLYSDGADKLRFVYVPDGAEVGVSAEGLLEFPVGSALIKTFAFGEGPD
;
A
#
# COMPACT_ATOMS: atom_id res chain seq x y z
N MET A 1 13.86 -30.69 55.88
CA MET A 1 13.27 -31.79 55.10
C MET A 1 13.33 -31.40 53.63
N ILE A 2 14.19 -32.08 52.88
CA ILE A 2 14.51 -31.82 51.48
C ILE A 2 13.54 -32.65 50.63
N ALA A 3 12.80 -32.03 49.71
CA ALA A 3 12.10 -32.73 48.65
C ALA A 3 12.48 -32.10 47.31
N ARG A 4 13.39 -32.77 46.60
CA ARG A 4 13.67 -32.57 45.18
C ARG A 4 12.68 -33.44 44.41
N VAL A 5 11.88 -32.85 43.53
CA VAL A 5 11.25 -33.57 42.44
C VAL A 5 11.49 -32.75 41.17
N LEU A 6 12.41 -33.24 40.34
CA LEU A 6 12.51 -32.84 38.95
C LEU A 6 11.31 -33.45 38.20
N PHE A 7 10.55 -32.63 37.49
CA PHE A 7 9.77 -33.09 36.35
C PHE A 7 9.92 -32.07 35.23
N GLY A 8 10.68 -32.46 34.21
CA GLY A 8 10.81 -31.69 32.98
C GLY A 8 9.60 -31.91 32.09
N VAL A 9 9.12 -30.83 31.46
CA VAL A 9 8.49 -30.87 30.15
C VAL A 9 9.02 -29.65 29.39
N ALA A 10 9.78 -29.93 28.34
CA ALA A 10 10.21 -28.95 27.36
C ALA A 10 8.96 -28.45 26.61
N VAL A 11 8.69 -27.14 26.65
CA VAL A 11 7.81 -26.49 25.67
C VAL A 11 8.72 -25.73 24.72
N ALA A 12 8.77 -26.28 23.52
CA ALA A 12 9.53 -25.80 22.40
C ALA A 12 9.02 -24.41 21.93
N ALA A 13 9.97 -23.54 21.65
CA ALA A 13 9.97 -22.52 20.60
C ALA A 13 8.60 -22.02 20.08
N CYS A 14 8.10 -20.94 20.68
CA CYS A 14 7.31 -19.95 19.95
C CYS A 14 8.19 -18.72 19.69
N ALA A 15 9.25 -18.89 18.90
CA ALA A 15 9.72 -17.79 18.08
C ALA A 15 8.76 -17.72 16.89
N ALA A 16 7.63 -17.02 17.08
CA ALA A 16 6.81 -16.62 15.95
C ALA A 16 7.70 -15.68 15.12
N ALA A 17 8.35 -16.24 14.11
CA ALA A 17 8.96 -15.46 13.06
C ALA A 17 7.81 -14.66 12.44
N ILE A 18 7.76 -13.37 12.73
CA ILE A 18 7.00 -12.42 11.93
C ILE A 18 7.76 -12.38 10.60
N THR A 19 7.43 -13.32 9.71
CA THR A 19 7.81 -13.21 8.31
C THR A 19 6.99 -12.05 7.77
N PHE A 20 7.60 -10.87 7.71
CA PHE A 20 7.15 -9.85 6.78
C PHE A 20 7.40 -10.46 5.40
N ALA A 21 6.33 -10.97 4.79
CA ALA A 21 6.37 -11.24 3.36
C ALA A 21 6.63 -9.87 2.70
N SER A 22 7.82 -9.68 2.15
CA SER A 22 8.02 -8.67 1.13
C SER A 22 7.24 -9.16 -0.09
N GLY A 23 5.95 -8.83 -0.14
CA GLY A 23 5.19 -8.93 -1.37
C GLY A 23 5.87 -7.99 -2.35
N ALA A 24 6.45 -8.55 -3.41
CA ALA A 24 6.84 -7.71 -4.54
C ALA A 24 5.57 -7.00 -5.00
N SER A 25 5.66 -5.69 -5.21
CA SER A 25 4.53 -4.90 -5.66
C SER A 25 3.98 -5.48 -6.98
N ASP A 26 2.68 -5.81 -7.02
CA ASP A 26 1.98 -6.22 -8.24
C ASP A 26 1.87 -5.08 -9.27
N VAL A 27 2.27 -3.86 -8.90
CA VAL A 27 2.27 -2.68 -9.76
C VAL A 27 3.27 -2.85 -10.91
N ASN A 28 2.80 -2.50 -12.12
CA ASN A 28 3.60 -2.58 -13.34
C ASN A 28 4.42 -1.29 -13.54
N ASP A 29 5.66 -1.27 -13.05
CA ASP A 29 6.58 -0.12 -13.19
C ASP A 29 6.85 0.30 -14.64
N ASN A 30 6.83 -0.65 -15.57
CA ASN A 30 7.03 -0.36 -16.99
C ASN A 30 5.86 0.45 -17.56
N ALA A 31 4.63 0.10 -17.17
CA ALA A 31 3.42 0.81 -17.56
C ALA A 31 3.43 2.27 -17.07
N ILE A 32 3.93 2.52 -15.86
CA ILE A 32 4.04 3.88 -15.28
C ILE A 32 5.12 4.71 -15.99
N SER A 33 6.29 4.13 -16.23
CA SER A 33 7.44 4.86 -16.76
C SER A 33 7.39 5.10 -18.26
N SER A 34 6.79 4.19 -19.04
CA SER A 34 6.93 4.21 -20.51
C SER A 34 5.75 3.65 -21.30
N GLY A 35 4.86 2.90 -20.67
CA GLY A 35 3.88 2.06 -21.38
C GLY A 35 2.58 2.75 -21.78
N LEU A 36 2.06 3.71 -20.99
CA LEU A 36 0.71 4.28 -21.14
C LEU A 36 -0.31 3.23 -21.66
N PRO A 37 -0.53 2.15 -20.89
CA PRO A 37 -1.37 1.04 -21.32
C PRO A 37 -2.78 1.47 -21.72
N ARG A 38 -3.45 0.61 -22.48
CA ARG A 38 -4.81 0.87 -22.95
C ARG A 38 -5.81 0.83 -21.81
N ASP A 39 -5.67 -0.14 -20.91
CA ASP A 39 -6.60 -0.35 -19.80
C ASP A 39 -5.93 0.01 -18.46
N LEU A 40 -6.68 0.66 -17.57
CA LEU A 40 -6.16 1.11 -16.26
C LEU A 40 -5.76 -0.06 -15.35
N GLN A 41 -6.36 -1.23 -15.52
CA GLN A 41 -6.01 -2.43 -14.77
C GLN A 41 -4.57 -2.90 -15.06
N GLU A 42 -4.00 -2.56 -16.22
CA GLU A 42 -2.65 -2.96 -16.61
C GLU A 42 -1.55 -2.30 -15.76
N TYR A 43 -1.88 -1.23 -15.02
CA TYR A 43 -0.97 -0.64 -14.05
C TYR A 43 -0.82 -1.48 -12.77
N GLY A 44 -1.77 -2.36 -12.45
CA GLY A 44 -1.68 -3.22 -11.25
C GLY A 44 -1.90 -2.49 -9.91
N PHE A 45 -2.52 -1.31 -9.89
CA PHE A 45 -2.71 -0.55 -8.65
C PHE A 45 -3.72 -1.15 -7.65
N PHE A 46 -4.60 -2.03 -8.12
CA PHE A 46 -5.67 -2.60 -7.32
C PHE A 46 -5.69 -4.12 -7.47
N ALA A 47 -5.86 -4.82 -6.35
CA ALA A 47 -5.98 -6.28 -6.30
C ALA A 47 -7.40 -6.73 -6.70
N ASP A 48 -7.49 -7.97 -7.19
CA ASP A 48 -8.73 -8.65 -7.57
C ASP A 48 -9.59 -7.84 -8.57
N ASP A 49 -10.75 -7.35 -8.13
CA ASP A 49 -11.67 -6.52 -8.90
C ASP A 49 -11.35 -5.03 -8.65
N PRO A 50 -10.81 -4.30 -9.66
CA PRO A 50 -10.42 -2.89 -9.51
C PRO A 50 -11.59 -1.95 -9.15
N SER A 51 -12.84 -2.36 -9.38
CA SER A 51 -14.02 -1.58 -8.99
C SER A 51 -14.17 -1.47 -7.47
N ARG A 52 -13.61 -2.43 -6.72
CA ARG A 52 -13.60 -2.42 -5.25
C ARG A 52 -12.52 -1.51 -4.66
N GLN A 53 -11.59 -1.02 -5.49
CA GLN A 53 -10.52 -0.09 -5.09
C GLN A 53 -9.67 -0.62 -3.91
N GLN A 54 -9.49 -1.95 -3.83
CA GLN A 54 -8.61 -2.58 -2.86
C GLN A 54 -7.16 -2.41 -3.34
N PRO A 55 -6.32 -1.63 -2.63
CA PRO A 55 -4.97 -1.35 -3.10
C PRO A 55 -4.14 -2.64 -3.17
N ALA A 56 -3.33 -2.76 -4.23
CA ALA A 56 -2.30 -3.79 -4.31
C ALA A 56 -1.18 -3.52 -3.30
N ASP A 57 -0.32 -4.52 -3.05
CA ASP A 57 0.86 -4.35 -2.20
C ASP A 57 1.75 -3.20 -2.69
N GLY A 58 2.20 -2.34 -1.78
CA GLY A 58 2.97 -1.13 -2.11
C GLY A 58 2.14 0.09 -2.50
N VAL A 59 0.83 -0.06 -2.70
CA VAL A 59 -0.09 1.06 -2.96
C VAL A 59 -0.73 1.55 -1.67
N ILE A 60 -0.47 2.79 -1.28
CA ILE A 60 -0.82 3.33 0.03
C ILE A 60 -2.01 4.30 -0.08
N PRO A 61 -3.14 4.07 0.61
CA PRO A 61 -4.23 5.02 0.65
C PRO A 61 -3.86 6.27 1.47
N TYR A 62 -4.30 7.45 1.04
CA TYR A 62 -4.13 8.67 1.80
C TYR A 62 -5.35 9.61 1.71
N ARG A 63 -5.42 10.57 2.63
CA ARG A 63 -6.40 11.66 2.60
C ARG A 63 -5.72 13.01 2.63
N LEU A 64 -6.43 14.03 2.15
CA LEU A 64 -6.03 15.41 2.35
C LEU A 64 -6.74 15.98 3.56
N ASN A 65 -6.05 16.84 4.31
CA ASN A 65 -6.65 17.58 5.43
C ASN A 65 -7.77 18.52 4.94
N THR A 66 -7.57 19.14 3.78
CA THR A 66 -8.54 20.05 3.16
C THR A 66 -8.87 19.57 1.74
N PRO A 67 -9.81 18.63 1.57
CA PRO A 67 -10.18 18.13 0.24
C PRO A 67 -10.96 19.18 -0.55
N LEU A 68 -10.65 19.33 -1.84
CA LEU A 68 -11.43 20.17 -2.76
C LEU A 68 -12.80 19.55 -3.02
N TYR A 69 -13.83 20.41 -3.14
CA TYR A 69 -15.18 20.00 -3.53
C TYR A 69 -15.20 19.46 -4.97
N SER A 70 -16.02 18.46 -5.25
CA SER A 70 -16.22 17.93 -6.61
C SER A 70 -17.63 17.41 -6.79
N ASP A 71 -18.60 18.33 -6.72
CA ASP A 71 -20.00 18.07 -7.06
C ASP A 71 -20.61 16.87 -6.33
N GLY A 72 -20.29 16.75 -5.04
CA GLY A 72 -20.78 15.66 -4.19
C GLY A 72 -20.03 14.33 -4.33
N ALA A 73 -19.01 14.23 -5.19
CA ALA A 73 -18.20 13.03 -5.32
C ALA A 73 -17.14 12.89 -4.21
N ASP A 74 -17.06 11.68 -3.67
CA ASP A 74 -15.96 11.22 -2.85
C ASP A 74 -14.70 11.04 -3.68
N LYS A 75 -13.55 11.03 -2.99
CA LYS A 75 -12.23 11.01 -3.62
C LYS A 75 -11.32 10.03 -2.88
N LEU A 76 -11.28 8.81 -3.39
CA LEU A 76 -10.31 7.82 -2.98
C LEU A 76 -8.96 8.20 -3.59
N ARG A 77 -7.91 8.19 -2.77
CA ARG A 77 -6.56 8.57 -3.20
C ARG A 77 -5.57 7.54 -2.73
N PHE A 78 -4.64 7.24 -3.61
CA PHE A 78 -3.56 6.30 -3.35
C PHE A 78 -2.26 6.86 -3.88
N VAL A 79 -1.16 6.42 -3.29
CA VAL A 79 0.19 6.72 -3.75
C VAL A 79 0.95 5.41 -3.91
N TYR A 80 1.68 5.31 -5.01
CA TYR A 80 2.66 4.26 -5.23
C TYR A 80 4.04 4.90 -5.38
N VAL A 81 5.03 4.29 -4.74
CA VAL A 81 6.45 4.65 -4.85
C VAL A 81 7.20 3.38 -5.24
N PRO A 82 8.06 3.40 -6.27
CA PRO A 82 8.81 2.22 -6.70
C PRO A 82 9.63 1.60 -5.56
N ASP A 83 9.73 0.27 -5.56
CA ASP A 83 10.46 -0.46 -4.54
C ASP A 83 11.93 0.02 -4.44
N GLY A 84 12.38 0.30 -3.21
CA GLY A 84 13.72 0.81 -2.93
C GLY A 84 13.93 2.28 -3.25
N ALA A 85 12.92 3.01 -3.74
CA ALA A 85 12.97 4.46 -3.88
C ALA A 85 12.40 5.16 -2.63
N GLU A 86 12.87 6.39 -2.39
CA GLU A 86 12.44 7.19 -1.24
C GLU A 86 11.81 8.50 -1.70
N VAL A 87 10.79 8.95 -0.96
CA VAL A 87 10.17 10.27 -1.15
C VAL A 87 11.04 11.31 -0.46
N GLY A 88 11.54 12.27 -1.24
CA GLY A 88 12.30 13.40 -0.74
C GLY A 88 11.42 14.48 -0.12
N VAL A 89 12.06 15.45 0.54
CA VAL A 89 11.41 16.67 1.03
C VAL A 89 12.26 17.86 0.60
N SER A 90 11.67 18.80 -0.15
CA SER A 90 12.34 20.00 -0.61
C SER A 90 12.67 20.96 0.54
N ALA A 91 13.48 21.99 0.28
CA ALA A 91 13.81 23.02 1.27
C ALA A 91 12.55 23.76 1.80
N GLU A 92 11.49 23.80 1.01
CA GLU A 92 10.18 24.40 1.32
C GLU A 92 9.23 23.43 2.01
N GLY A 93 9.66 22.18 2.28
CA GLY A 93 8.85 21.17 2.93
C GLY A 93 7.89 20.43 1.98
N LEU A 94 8.08 20.53 0.66
CA LEU A 94 7.25 19.82 -0.31
C LEU A 94 7.74 18.39 -0.51
N LEU A 95 6.82 17.44 -0.66
CA LEU A 95 7.17 16.05 -1.00
C LEU A 95 7.68 15.98 -2.44
N GLU A 96 8.82 15.35 -2.63
CA GLU A 96 9.43 15.10 -3.93
C GLU A 96 9.38 13.62 -4.24
N PHE A 97 8.44 13.24 -5.11
CA PHE A 97 8.28 11.85 -5.53
C PHE A 97 9.32 11.47 -6.58
N PRO A 98 10.00 10.33 -6.44
CA PRO A 98 10.94 9.85 -7.45
C PRO A 98 10.21 9.47 -8.75
N VAL A 99 10.94 9.51 -9.87
CA VAL A 99 10.43 9.05 -11.17
C VAL A 99 9.97 7.59 -11.06
N GLY A 100 8.79 7.30 -11.62
CA GLY A 100 8.12 5.99 -11.48
C GLY A 100 7.06 5.97 -10.38
N SER A 101 6.97 7.00 -9.54
CA SER A 101 5.85 7.13 -8.59
C SER A 101 4.54 7.46 -9.30
N ALA A 102 3.42 7.03 -8.71
CA ALA A 102 2.08 7.33 -9.20
C ALA A 102 1.18 7.89 -8.10
N LEU A 103 0.42 8.94 -8.42
CA LEU A 103 -0.68 9.43 -7.61
C LEU A 103 -1.99 9.02 -8.28
N ILE A 104 -2.75 8.15 -7.60
CA ILE A 104 -4.01 7.60 -8.11
C ILE A 104 -5.17 8.32 -7.41
N LYS A 105 -6.18 8.71 -8.19
CA LYS A 105 -7.39 9.37 -7.67
C LYS A 105 -8.62 8.85 -8.38
N THR A 106 -9.56 8.34 -7.61
CA THR A 106 -10.86 7.86 -8.09
C THR A 106 -11.95 8.76 -7.54
N PHE A 107 -12.79 9.30 -8.43
CA PHE A 107 -14.02 9.99 -8.05
C PHE A 107 -15.15 8.97 -7.98
N ALA A 108 -15.83 8.91 -6.83
CA ALA A 108 -16.89 7.94 -6.59
C ALA A 108 -18.15 8.65 -6.08
N PHE A 109 -19.31 8.08 -6.42
CA PHE A 109 -20.59 8.49 -5.88
C PHE A 109 -21.17 7.30 -5.08
N GLY A 110 -21.49 7.53 -3.80
CA GLY A 110 -21.84 6.50 -2.83
C GLY A 110 -20.65 6.12 -1.94
N GLU A 111 -20.92 5.77 -0.67
CA GLU A 111 -19.90 5.25 0.24
C GLU A 111 -19.34 3.95 -0.37
N GLY A 112 -18.01 3.87 -0.56
CA GLY A 112 -17.34 2.62 -0.95
C GLY A 112 -17.69 1.49 0.03
N PRO A 113 -17.52 0.21 -0.34
CA PRO A 113 -18.13 -0.91 0.37
C PRO A 113 -17.89 -0.85 1.87
N ASP A 114 -19.00 -0.84 2.62
CA ASP A 114 -19.04 -1.03 4.09
C ASP A 114 -18.34 -2.33 4.53
#